data_AF-A0A7D5BTS9-F1
#
_entry.id   AF-A0A7D5BTS9-F1
#
_cell.length_a   1.000
_cell.length_b   1.000
_cell.length_c   1.000
_cell.angle_alpha   90.00
_cell.angle_beta   90.00
_cell.angle_gamma   90.00
#
_symmetry.space_group_name_H-M   'P 1'
#
loop_
_entity.id
_entity.type
_entity.pdbx_description
1 polymer ?
#
loop_
_entity_poly.entity_id
_entity_poly.type
_entity_poly.pdbx_seq_one_letter_code
_entity_poly.pdbx_strand_id
1 'polypeptide(L)'
;MDRRALLSAIGGSVVALSGCAGDDPATDSAANGTDGDSAGADGEASDDGDGTAGSLDVELRTVPHVVTAYEPSPSRGIDPEHVVPESEVPAALREPLAEAIGGRFETDDPGDDLLAAVDEFRVYDRGELKPYVELDGTRYAFEPALPTFTAELVDEEADGYDEDRVLREARRHDDLGSAAVEAFVRALTASGTHIPRDEYRRCLLPDAVAAFLDEYDYLEDQLGVSRIRTAVENEDPPYAITARELTEAAMWDRPVVDESALDAELVSFFERALASEHRAPALTTPDRSQYFTDDVPDAHEELAAEYQEPPYYRIDGTVYSVFVGESRYDRLPVSVSVAASEGAPRRFTIRVAPAPENADGEAEGPYTFTSRGALPSALWVIHGGEREELDVVETEGIEGPPPSRSDGEALESLTAGDEMAATYSVPEGLPAGEYVSRGLFGVSWNVPGQTPGEHGAYPFELEIAVE
;
A
#
# COMPACT_ATOMS: atom_id res chain seq x y z
N MET A 1 22.43 1.97 -20.51
CA MET A 1 22.32 2.61 -19.19
C MET A 1 20.94 2.25 -18.67
N ASP A 2 20.95 1.56 -17.54
CA ASP A 2 19.95 0.62 -17.03
C ASP A 2 18.53 1.14 -16.88
N ARG A 3 17.56 0.30 -17.27
CA ARG A 3 16.11 0.49 -17.16
C ARG A 3 15.44 -0.50 -16.19
N ARG A 4 16.19 -1.08 -15.25
CA ARG A 4 15.72 -2.14 -14.33
C ARG A 4 15.68 -1.73 -12.84
N ALA A 5 15.41 -0.45 -12.54
CA ALA A 5 15.41 0.06 -11.16
C ALA A 5 14.07 0.67 -10.70
N LEU A 6 12.94 0.27 -11.31
CA LEU A 6 11.65 0.83 -10.94
C LEU A 6 10.63 -0.30 -10.83
N LEU A 7 10.58 -0.94 -9.66
CA LEU A 7 9.42 -1.56 -9.00
C LEU A 7 9.89 -2.42 -7.81
N SER A 8 10.51 -1.77 -6.82
CA SER A 8 10.79 -2.38 -5.51
C SER A 8 9.87 -1.82 -4.42
N ALA A 9 8.66 -1.37 -4.79
CA ALA A 9 7.63 -0.98 -3.84
C ALA A 9 6.93 -2.22 -3.23
N ILE A 10 7.63 -2.95 -2.37
CA ILE A 10 6.97 -3.77 -1.35
C ILE A 10 6.34 -2.77 -0.38
N GLY A 11 5.02 -2.85 -0.20
CA GLY A 11 4.20 -1.83 0.46
C GLY A 11 4.67 -1.43 1.86
N GLY A 12 5.48 -0.37 1.91
CA GLY A 12 5.86 0.36 3.11
C GLY A 12 4.99 1.61 3.25
N SER A 13 4.22 1.66 4.34
CA SER A 13 3.47 2.82 4.77
C SER A 13 4.40 4.02 4.97
N VAL A 14 4.06 5.14 4.36
CA VAL A 14 4.75 6.43 4.56
C VAL A 14 4.52 6.88 6.01
N VAL A 15 5.58 6.90 6.83
CA VAL A 15 5.57 7.56 8.14
C VAL A 15 6.43 8.81 8.07
N ALA A 16 5.79 9.95 8.30
CA ALA A 16 6.39 11.27 8.31
C ALA A 16 7.38 11.41 9.49
N LEU A 17 8.62 11.78 9.18
CA LEU A 17 9.61 12.20 10.16
C LEU A 17 9.26 13.59 10.68
N SER A 18 9.15 13.73 12.01
CA SER A 18 9.34 15.01 12.69
C SER A 18 10.45 14.82 13.72
N GLY A 19 11.58 15.49 13.49
CA GLY A 19 12.75 15.43 14.35
C GLY A 19 12.74 16.46 15.47
N CYS A 20 13.67 16.30 16.42
CA CYS A 20 14.63 17.34 16.82
C CYS A 20 15.59 16.84 17.92
N ALA A 21 16.85 16.74 17.51
CA ALA A 21 18.16 16.90 18.17
C ALA A 21 18.31 17.27 19.66
N GLY A 22 19.39 16.75 20.25
CA GLY A 22 20.18 17.42 21.31
C GLY A 22 21.26 16.55 21.99
N ASP A 23 22.53 16.78 21.61
CA ASP A 23 23.85 16.41 22.19
C ASP A 23 23.91 16.33 23.75
N ASP A 24 24.84 15.66 24.46
CA ASP A 24 26.25 15.27 24.24
C ASP A 24 26.67 14.25 25.37
N PRO A 25 27.83 13.58 25.28
CA PRO A 25 28.27 12.47 26.13
C PRO A 25 29.24 12.86 27.27
N ALA A 26 29.31 11.99 28.28
CA ALA A 26 30.39 11.84 29.27
C ALA A 26 30.25 10.41 29.82
N THR A 27 31.25 9.54 30.03
CA THR A 27 32.70 9.67 30.23
C THR A 27 33.27 8.24 30.35
N ASP A 28 34.51 8.06 29.86
CA ASP A 28 35.58 7.17 30.35
C ASP A 28 35.37 5.66 30.64
N SER A 29 36.01 4.86 29.78
CA SER A 29 37.15 3.96 30.07
C SER A 29 37.21 3.17 31.39
N ALA A 30 37.22 1.83 31.28
CA ALA A 30 38.20 0.98 32.00
C ALA A 30 38.30 -0.43 31.40
N ALA A 31 39.55 -0.86 31.18
CA ALA A 31 39.96 -2.20 30.77
C ALA A 31 40.37 -3.09 31.97
N ASN A 32 40.25 -4.41 31.81
CA ASN A 32 41.09 -5.52 32.35
C ASN A 32 40.30 -6.84 32.10
N GLY A 33 40.84 -7.92 31.49
CA GLY A 33 41.98 -8.74 31.92
C GLY A 33 41.58 -9.60 33.13
N THR A 34 41.68 -10.93 33.23
CA THR A 34 42.52 -11.95 32.56
C THR A 34 42.03 -13.34 33.04
N ASP A 35 42.47 -14.39 32.33
CA ASP A 35 42.31 -15.85 32.52
C ASP A 35 42.59 -16.44 33.93
N GLY A 36 42.12 -17.69 34.17
CA GLY A 36 42.61 -18.52 35.28
C GLY A 36 41.89 -19.86 35.56
N ASP A 37 42.10 -20.84 34.68
CA ASP A 37 42.29 -22.31 34.86
C ASP A 37 41.98 -23.07 36.19
N SER A 38 41.48 -24.31 36.01
CA SER A 38 41.87 -25.60 36.67
C SER A 38 40.84 -26.44 37.50
N ALA A 39 40.51 -27.60 36.92
CA ALA A 39 40.59 -29.00 37.46
C ALA A 39 39.63 -29.55 38.57
N GLY A 40 38.69 -30.41 38.15
CA GLY A 40 38.70 -31.89 38.40
C GLY A 40 38.17 -32.50 39.72
N ALA A 41 37.14 -33.37 39.62
CA ALA A 41 37.14 -34.81 40.04
C ALA A 41 35.73 -35.40 40.36
N ASP A 42 35.29 -36.33 39.51
CA ASP A 42 34.53 -37.59 39.63
C ASP A 42 33.67 -37.97 40.87
N GLY A 43 32.50 -38.59 40.60
CA GLY A 43 31.79 -39.46 41.56
C GLY A 43 30.34 -39.88 41.25
N GLU A 44 30.15 -40.85 40.33
CA GLU A 44 29.17 -41.97 40.29
C GLU A 44 27.63 -41.77 40.43
N ALA A 45 26.96 -41.92 39.27
CA ALA A 45 25.84 -42.80 38.89
C ALA A 45 24.61 -43.05 39.79
N SER A 46 23.42 -42.78 39.21
CA SER A 46 22.18 -43.54 39.43
C SER A 46 21.28 -43.48 38.18
N ASP A 47 20.55 -44.57 37.99
CA ASP A 47 20.03 -45.17 36.76
C ASP A 47 18.63 -44.67 36.32
N ASP A 48 18.26 -45.09 35.12
CA ASP A 48 16.90 -45.31 34.60
C ASP A 48 16.05 -44.12 34.10
N GLY A 49 16.10 -43.93 32.78
CA GLY A 49 15.04 -43.28 32.01
C GLY A 49 15.48 -42.81 30.63
N ASP A 50 16.02 -43.70 29.80
CA ASP A 50 16.21 -43.45 28.36
C ASP A 50 14.83 -43.41 27.68
N GLY A 51 14.06 -42.36 27.99
CA GLY A 51 13.18 -41.77 27.01
C GLY A 51 14.11 -41.05 26.06
N THR A 52 14.24 -41.56 24.84
CA THR A 52 14.82 -40.83 23.73
C THR A 52 14.17 -39.45 23.70
N ALA A 53 14.85 -38.46 24.27
CA ALA A 53 14.44 -37.09 24.22
C ALA A 53 14.50 -36.75 22.73
N GLY A 54 13.32 -36.63 22.11
CA GLY A 54 13.23 -36.44 20.66
C GLY A 54 14.18 -35.35 20.22
N SER A 55 15.08 -35.65 19.30
CA SER A 55 16.01 -34.68 18.73
C SER A 55 15.25 -33.78 17.77
N LEU A 56 15.66 -32.52 17.70
CA LEU A 56 15.22 -31.59 16.67
C LEU A 56 16.41 -31.24 15.80
N ASP A 57 16.26 -31.44 14.50
CA ASP A 57 17.17 -30.93 13.48
C ASP A 57 16.48 -29.81 12.70
N VAL A 58 17.24 -28.78 12.33
CA VAL A 58 16.71 -27.61 11.64
C VAL A 58 17.70 -27.08 10.61
N GLU A 59 17.25 -26.97 9.37
CA GLU A 59 18.04 -26.42 8.26
C GLU A 59 17.38 -25.17 7.70
N LEU A 60 18.19 -24.13 7.46
CA LEU A 60 17.76 -22.90 6.80
C LEU A 60 18.06 -22.98 5.31
N ARG A 61 17.03 -22.83 4.48
CA ARG A 61 17.14 -22.75 3.02
C ARG A 61 16.69 -21.37 2.54
N THR A 62 17.45 -20.77 1.62
CA THR A 62 17.01 -19.57 0.91
C THR A 62 16.01 -19.94 -0.20
N VAL A 63 15.09 -19.02 -0.51
CA VAL A 63 14.08 -19.19 -1.56
C VAL A 63 14.19 -18.01 -2.54
N PRO A 64 14.53 -18.22 -3.81
CA PRO A 64 14.81 -17.11 -4.72
C PRO A 64 13.59 -16.25 -5.04
N HIS A 65 12.36 -16.80 -4.99
CA HIS A 65 11.16 -16.06 -5.38
C HIS A 65 10.03 -16.14 -4.35
N VAL A 66 9.36 -15.00 -4.16
CA VAL A 66 8.10 -14.90 -3.43
C VAL A 66 7.05 -14.29 -4.34
N VAL A 67 6.00 -15.05 -4.60
CA VAL A 67 4.82 -14.60 -5.33
C VAL A 67 3.78 -14.15 -4.33
N THR A 68 3.35 -12.89 -4.39
CA THR A 68 2.23 -12.38 -3.60
C THR A 68 1.04 -12.16 -4.51
N ALA A 69 -0.11 -12.76 -4.19
CA ALA A 69 -1.34 -12.58 -4.96
C ALA A 69 -2.48 -12.12 -4.05
N TYR A 70 -3.32 -11.21 -4.56
CA TYR A 70 -4.49 -10.68 -3.83
C TYR A 70 -5.48 -10.01 -4.76
N GLU A 71 -6.74 -9.91 -4.35
CA GLU A 71 -7.74 -9.12 -5.07
C GLU A 71 -7.47 -7.63 -4.82
N PRO A 72 -7.14 -6.83 -5.85
CA PRO A 72 -6.89 -5.42 -5.66
C PRO A 72 -8.17 -4.70 -5.28
N SER A 73 -8.07 -3.72 -4.37
CA SER A 73 -9.21 -2.84 -4.08
C SER A 73 -9.58 -2.06 -5.35
N PRO A 74 -10.88 -1.92 -5.69
CA PRO A 74 -11.33 -1.17 -6.87
C PRO A 74 -10.92 0.30 -6.89
N SER A 75 -10.49 0.84 -5.75
CA SER A 75 -10.20 2.26 -5.51
C SER A 75 -9.00 2.82 -6.28
N ARG A 76 -8.27 2.01 -7.07
CA ARG A 76 -7.19 2.51 -7.92
C ARG A 76 -7.68 3.03 -9.27
N GLY A 77 -8.79 2.49 -9.78
CA GLY A 77 -9.46 2.99 -10.98
C GLY A 77 -10.82 3.60 -10.66
N ILE A 78 -11.80 3.37 -11.53
CA ILE A 78 -13.16 3.84 -11.31
C ILE A 78 -13.82 2.91 -10.29
N ASP A 79 -14.08 3.43 -9.09
CA ASP A 79 -14.85 2.70 -8.09
C ASP A 79 -16.22 2.30 -8.68
N PRO A 80 -16.60 1.02 -8.66
CA PRO A 80 -17.93 0.58 -9.10
C PRO A 80 -19.06 1.32 -8.40
N GLU A 81 -18.89 1.77 -7.16
CA GLU A 81 -19.89 2.57 -6.44
C GLU A 81 -20.06 3.98 -7.03
N HIS A 82 -19.08 4.47 -7.80
CA HIS A 82 -19.19 5.74 -8.53
C HIS A 82 -19.87 5.58 -9.90
N VAL A 83 -20.24 4.37 -10.32
CA VAL A 83 -20.97 4.15 -11.57
C VAL A 83 -22.47 4.26 -11.30
N VAL A 84 -23.09 5.31 -11.84
CA VAL A 84 -24.52 5.57 -11.67
C VAL A 84 -25.33 4.61 -12.54
N PRO A 85 -26.25 3.81 -11.97
CA PRO A 85 -27.08 2.90 -12.76
C PRO A 85 -28.07 3.68 -13.63
N GLU A 86 -28.47 3.11 -14.77
CA GLU A 86 -29.41 3.72 -15.73
C GLU A 86 -30.70 4.29 -15.08
N SER A 87 -31.20 3.60 -14.05
CA SER A 87 -32.40 4.02 -13.31
C SER A 87 -32.24 5.35 -12.59
N GLU A 88 -31.02 5.70 -12.19
CA GLU A 88 -30.67 6.91 -11.45
C GLU A 88 -30.17 8.03 -12.36
N VAL A 89 -29.91 7.76 -13.64
CA VAL A 89 -29.57 8.80 -14.62
C VAL A 89 -30.73 9.80 -14.76
N PRO A 90 -30.48 11.13 -14.60
CA PRO A 90 -31.49 12.15 -14.72
C PRO A 90 -32.20 12.12 -16.08
N ALA A 91 -33.51 12.32 -16.09
CA ALA A 91 -34.32 12.20 -17.31
C ALA A 91 -33.87 13.13 -18.44
N ALA A 92 -33.43 14.35 -18.11
CA ALA A 92 -32.94 15.34 -19.06
C ALA A 92 -31.62 14.93 -19.74
N LEU A 93 -30.85 14.01 -19.15
CA LEU A 93 -29.55 13.56 -19.65
C LEU A 93 -29.63 12.25 -20.46
N ARG A 94 -30.72 11.48 -20.34
CA ARG A 94 -30.85 10.16 -21.01
C ARG A 94 -30.80 10.24 -22.54
N GLU A 95 -31.55 11.15 -23.14
CA GLU A 95 -31.55 11.33 -24.61
C GLU A 95 -30.19 11.86 -25.12
N PRO A 96 -29.60 12.91 -24.53
CA PRO A 96 -28.25 13.35 -24.87
C PRO A 96 -27.19 12.26 -24.73
N LEU A 97 -27.24 11.42 -23.68
CA LEU A 97 -26.30 10.30 -23.52
C LEU A 97 -26.51 9.22 -24.58
N ALA A 98 -27.75 8.86 -24.90
CA ALA A 98 -28.04 7.90 -25.95
C ALA A 98 -27.52 8.36 -27.32
N GLU A 99 -27.66 9.66 -27.63
CA GLU A 99 -27.09 10.25 -28.84
C GLU A 99 -25.56 10.29 -28.78
N ALA A 100 -24.98 10.61 -27.62
CA ALA A 100 -23.54 10.63 -27.42
C ALA A 100 -22.89 9.26 -27.59
N ILE A 101 -23.55 8.18 -27.15
CA ILE A 101 -23.12 6.78 -27.39
C ILE A 101 -23.14 6.47 -28.90
N GLY A 102 -24.12 6.99 -29.62
CA GLY A 102 -24.21 6.90 -31.08
C GLY A 102 -23.16 7.74 -31.84
N GLY A 103 -22.48 8.65 -31.15
CA GLY A 103 -21.39 9.47 -31.69
C GLY A 103 -21.10 10.72 -30.87
N ARG A 104 -22.03 11.67 -30.84
CA ARG A 104 -21.98 12.89 -30.03
C ARG A 104 -23.35 13.56 -30.02
N PHE A 105 -23.72 14.13 -28.89
CA PHE A 105 -24.81 15.11 -28.81
C PHE A 105 -24.25 16.50 -29.09
N GLU A 106 -24.96 17.32 -29.87
CA GLU A 106 -24.62 18.73 -30.13
C GLU A 106 -25.83 19.63 -29.91
N THR A 107 -25.62 20.79 -29.29
CA THR A 107 -26.63 21.84 -29.17
C THR A 107 -25.99 23.23 -29.15
N ASP A 108 -26.69 24.22 -29.69
CA ASP A 108 -26.29 25.64 -29.59
C ASP A 108 -26.90 26.32 -28.36
N ASP A 109 -27.90 25.70 -27.71
CA ASP A 109 -28.67 26.27 -26.61
C ASP A 109 -29.12 25.14 -25.64
N PRO A 110 -28.29 24.80 -24.63
CA PRO A 110 -28.60 23.75 -23.67
C PRO A 110 -29.58 24.30 -22.63
N GLY A 111 -30.73 23.67 -22.47
CA GLY A 111 -31.71 24.09 -21.47
C GLY A 111 -31.23 23.87 -20.03
N ASP A 112 -31.74 24.66 -19.09
CA ASP A 112 -31.38 24.61 -17.66
C ASP A 112 -31.50 23.21 -17.05
N ASP A 113 -32.50 22.43 -17.47
CA ASP A 113 -32.71 21.05 -17.00
C ASP A 113 -31.53 20.13 -17.37
N LEU A 114 -30.91 20.33 -18.54
CA LEU A 114 -29.73 19.57 -18.97
C LEU A 114 -28.48 20.02 -18.19
N LEU A 115 -28.32 21.34 -18.02
CA LEU A 115 -27.20 21.90 -17.25
C LEU A 115 -27.25 21.42 -15.79
N ALA A 116 -28.43 21.46 -15.16
CA ALA A 116 -28.66 20.95 -13.82
C ALA A 116 -28.38 19.44 -13.73
N ALA A 117 -28.85 18.65 -14.70
CA ALA A 117 -28.62 17.21 -14.73
C ALA A 117 -27.14 16.83 -14.80
N VAL A 118 -26.31 17.58 -15.53
CA VAL A 118 -24.85 17.36 -15.55
C VAL A 118 -24.21 17.73 -14.22
N ASP A 119 -24.70 18.79 -13.56
CA ASP A 119 -24.19 19.22 -12.26
C ASP A 119 -24.47 18.24 -11.11
N GLU A 120 -25.43 17.32 -11.26
CA GLU A 120 -25.67 16.21 -10.30
C GLU A 120 -24.50 15.22 -10.24
N PHE A 121 -23.70 15.11 -11.31
CA PHE A 121 -22.53 14.22 -11.38
C PHE A 121 -21.23 14.88 -10.85
N ARG A 122 -21.29 16.14 -10.41
CA ARG A 122 -20.12 16.84 -9.84
C ARG A 122 -20.03 16.60 -8.33
N VAL A 123 -18.85 16.23 -7.86
CA VAL A 123 -18.56 16.13 -6.42
C VAL A 123 -18.56 17.54 -5.83
N TYR A 124 -19.46 17.76 -4.86
CA TYR A 124 -19.74 19.07 -4.25
C TYR A 124 -18.54 19.76 -3.59
N ASP A 125 -17.45 19.04 -3.36
CA ASP A 125 -16.34 19.45 -2.50
C ASP A 125 -15.10 19.82 -3.31
N ARG A 126 -15.00 19.35 -4.56
CA ARG A 126 -13.77 19.43 -5.39
C ARG A 126 -14.02 19.84 -6.84
N GLY A 127 -15.27 20.10 -7.22
CA GLY A 127 -15.65 20.46 -8.60
C GLY A 127 -15.43 19.35 -9.65
N GLU A 128 -14.83 18.22 -9.25
CA GLU A 128 -14.54 17.06 -10.09
C GLU A 128 -15.85 16.43 -10.59
N LEU A 129 -15.96 16.30 -11.90
CA LEU A 129 -17.05 15.57 -12.53
C LEU A 129 -16.74 14.07 -12.42
N LYS A 130 -17.69 13.28 -11.91
CA LYS A 130 -17.64 11.81 -11.91
C LYS A 130 -18.72 11.25 -12.85
N PRO A 131 -18.54 11.34 -14.18
CA PRO A 131 -19.60 11.12 -15.17
C PRO A 131 -19.66 9.65 -15.60
N TYR A 132 -19.64 8.72 -14.64
CA TYR A 132 -19.65 7.30 -14.94
C TYR A 132 -21.07 6.77 -14.84
N VAL A 133 -21.57 6.20 -15.93
CA VAL A 133 -22.95 5.69 -16.03
C VAL A 133 -22.94 4.28 -16.58
N GLU A 134 -23.86 3.44 -16.11
CA GLU A 134 -24.18 2.16 -16.72
C GLU A 134 -25.46 2.32 -17.55
N LEU A 135 -25.37 2.05 -18.85
CA LEU A 135 -26.47 2.15 -19.82
C LEU A 135 -26.47 0.89 -20.68
N ASP A 136 -27.63 0.24 -20.83
CA ASP A 136 -27.78 -1.00 -21.61
C ASP A 136 -26.82 -2.15 -21.18
N GLY A 137 -26.38 -2.13 -19.91
CA GLY A 137 -25.41 -3.09 -19.36
C GLY A 137 -23.95 -2.80 -19.73
N THR A 138 -23.68 -1.68 -20.42
CA THR A 138 -22.34 -1.19 -20.74
C THR A 138 -22.03 0.07 -19.93
N ARG A 139 -20.80 0.20 -19.47
CA ARG A 139 -20.36 1.35 -18.68
C ARG A 139 -19.73 2.41 -19.58
N TYR A 140 -20.10 3.67 -19.37
CA TYR A 140 -19.62 4.79 -20.15
C TYR A 140 -19.10 5.90 -19.23
N ALA A 141 -18.04 6.57 -19.68
CA ALA A 141 -17.70 7.90 -19.21
C ALA A 141 -18.22 8.89 -20.23
N PHE A 142 -18.96 9.90 -19.78
CA PHE A 142 -19.35 11.01 -20.64
C PHE A 142 -18.55 12.27 -20.34
N GLU A 143 -18.24 13.04 -21.38
CA GLU A 143 -17.46 14.27 -21.28
C GLU A 143 -18.31 15.43 -21.83
N PRO A 144 -18.86 16.28 -20.94
CA PRO A 144 -19.68 17.42 -21.37
C PRO A 144 -18.79 18.64 -21.67
N ALA A 145 -18.90 19.15 -22.89
CA ALA A 145 -18.44 20.48 -23.31
C ALA A 145 -19.63 21.46 -23.27
N LEU A 146 -20.11 21.73 -22.06
CA LEU A 146 -21.21 22.66 -21.76
C LEU A 146 -20.65 23.94 -21.13
N PRO A 147 -21.37 25.08 -21.23
CA PRO A 147 -20.97 26.31 -20.55
C PRO A 147 -20.86 26.02 -19.06
N THR A 148 -19.69 26.29 -18.48
CA THR A 148 -19.37 25.95 -17.10
C THR A 148 -18.76 27.16 -16.42
N PHE A 149 -19.50 27.73 -15.47
CA PHE A 149 -18.98 28.74 -14.56
C PHE A 149 -17.94 28.10 -13.64
N THR A 150 -16.78 28.73 -13.53
CA THR A 150 -15.74 28.38 -12.57
C THR A 150 -15.42 29.55 -11.65
N ALA A 151 -15.08 29.23 -10.39
CA ALA A 151 -14.55 30.19 -9.45
C ALA A 151 -13.44 29.55 -8.61
N GLU A 152 -12.43 30.32 -8.26
CA GLU A 152 -11.33 29.91 -7.38
C GLU A 152 -10.82 31.11 -6.57
N LEU A 153 -10.10 30.87 -5.47
CA LEU A 153 -9.37 31.92 -4.78
C LEU A 153 -7.96 32.05 -5.36
N VAL A 154 -7.56 33.30 -5.63
CA VAL A 154 -6.18 33.60 -6.03
C VAL A 154 -5.24 33.23 -4.87
N ASP A 155 -4.15 32.52 -5.19
CA ASP A 155 -3.15 32.05 -4.20
C ASP A 155 -2.45 33.19 -3.46
N GLU A 156 -2.31 34.35 -4.10
CA GLU A 156 -1.71 35.56 -3.52
C GLU A 156 -2.70 36.29 -2.61
N GLU A 157 -2.22 36.76 -1.45
CA GLU A 157 -2.97 37.67 -0.59
C GLU A 157 -3.26 38.97 -1.35
N ALA A 158 -4.50 39.44 -1.28
CA ALA A 158 -4.88 40.65 -1.97
C ALA A 158 -4.29 41.88 -1.27
N ASP A 159 -3.71 42.82 -2.03
CA ASP A 159 -3.29 44.13 -1.54
C ASP A 159 -4.28 45.22 -1.99
N GLY A 160 -4.64 46.12 -1.08
CA GLY A 160 -5.45 47.30 -1.41
C GLY A 160 -6.89 46.99 -1.86
N TYR A 161 -7.49 45.95 -1.28
CA TYR A 161 -8.88 45.55 -1.53
C TYR A 161 -9.90 46.44 -0.79
N ASP A 162 -11.15 46.39 -1.25
CA ASP A 162 -12.27 47.08 -0.61
C ASP A 162 -12.77 46.25 0.58
N GLU A 163 -12.55 46.76 1.80
CA GLU A 163 -12.88 46.09 3.05
C GLU A 163 -14.38 45.75 3.18
N ASP A 164 -15.26 46.52 2.52
CA ASP A 164 -16.71 46.33 2.54
C ASP A 164 -17.16 45.18 1.62
N ARG A 165 -16.29 44.71 0.71
CA ARG A 165 -16.56 43.62 -0.25
C ARG A 165 -15.86 42.31 0.12
N VAL A 166 -15.42 42.18 1.37
CA VAL A 166 -14.78 40.97 1.91
C VAL A 166 -15.74 40.22 2.83
N LEU A 167 -15.99 38.95 2.53
CA LEU A 167 -16.63 38.06 3.48
C LEU A 167 -15.59 37.51 4.47
N ARG A 168 -15.60 38.05 5.70
CA ARG A 168 -14.68 37.65 6.80
C ARG A 168 -15.21 36.52 7.68
N GLU A 169 -16.52 36.37 7.78
CA GLU A 169 -17.18 35.38 8.64
C GLU A 169 -17.36 34.02 7.95
N ALA A 170 -16.61 33.71 6.88
CA ALA A 170 -16.70 32.45 6.15
C ALA A 170 -16.52 31.20 7.04
N ARG A 171 -15.85 31.32 8.19
CA ARG A 171 -15.67 30.24 9.17
C ARG A 171 -16.92 29.91 10.00
N ARG A 172 -17.97 30.72 9.94
CA ARG A 172 -19.29 30.45 10.54
C ARG A 172 -20.27 30.14 9.42
N HIS A 173 -20.09 28.99 8.78
CA HIS A 173 -20.87 28.56 7.62
C HIS A 173 -22.40 28.65 7.81
N ASP A 174 -22.90 28.57 9.06
CA ASP A 174 -24.33 28.60 9.39
C ASP A 174 -25.04 29.96 9.17
N ASP A 175 -24.29 31.05 8.92
CA ASP A 175 -24.86 32.41 8.77
C ASP A 175 -25.00 32.89 7.30
N LEU A 176 -24.64 32.05 6.31
CA LEU A 176 -24.63 32.41 4.88
C LEU A 176 -26.00 32.39 4.20
N GLY A 177 -27.03 31.87 4.89
CA GLY A 177 -28.44 32.01 4.48
C GLY A 177 -28.87 31.23 3.23
N SER A 178 -27.97 30.47 2.61
CA SER A 178 -28.25 29.64 1.43
C SER A 178 -27.24 28.49 1.33
N ALA A 179 -27.75 27.25 1.25
CA ALA A 179 -26.93 26.06 1.07
C ALA A 179 -26.04 26.12 -0.19
N ALA A 180 -26.47 26.83 -1.23
CA ALA A 180 -25.67 27.01 -2.45
C ALA A 180 -24.46 27.93 -2.22
N VAL A 181 -24.64 28.99 -1.42
CA VAL A 181 -23.56 29.92 -1.04
C VAL A 181 -22.63 29.24 -0.04
N GLU A 182 -23.17 28.46 0.90
CA GLU A 182 -22.37 27.65 1.82
C GLU A 182 -21.47 26.68 1.07
N ALA A 183 -22.02 25.94 0.10
CA ALA A 183 -21.23 25.03 -0.75
C ALA A 183 -20.17 25.78 -1.57
N PHE A 184 -20.51 26.94 -2.12
CA PHE A 184 -19.59 27.80 -2.86
C PHE A 184 -18.41 28.24 -1.98
N VAL A 185 -18.69 28.85 -0.83
CA VAL A 185 -17.65 29.30 0.11
C VAL A 185 -16.82 28.13 0.62
N ARG A 186 -17.44 26.97 0.90
CA ARG A 186 -16.73 25.76 1.35
C ARG A 186 -15.76 25.22 0.31
N ALA A 187 -16.14 25.21 -0.97
CA ALA A 187 -15.25 24.76 -2.04
C ALA A 187 -14.02 25.66 -2.17
N LEU A 188 -14.22 26.98 -2.03
CA LEU A 188 -13.17 27.97 -2.24
C LEU A 188 -12.19 28.14 -1.07
N THR A 189 -12.64 27.91 0.16
CA THR A 189 -11.87 28.23 1.38
C THR A 189 -11.18 27.00 1.96
N ALA A 190 -9.93 27.16 2.38
CA ALA A 190 -9.25 26.09 3.10
C ALA A 190 -9.80 25.96 4.53
N SER A 191 -10.06 24.72 4.97
CA SER A 191 -10.52 24.41 6.32
C SER A 191 -9.54 23.50 7.05
N GLY A 192 -8.72 24.09 7.92
CA GLY A 192 -7.69 23.39 8.69
C GLY A 192 -6.55 22.83 7.81
N THR A 193 -5.80 21.87 8.32
CA THR A 193 -4.65 21.26 7.63
C THR A 193 -5.04 20.19 6.60
N HIS A 194 -6.32 19.87 6.47
CA HIS A 194 -6.79 18.68 5.75
C HIS A 194 -7.71 18.98 4.56
N ILE A 195 -8.21 20.21 4.43
CA ILE A 195 -9.08 20.62 3.33
C ILE A 195 -8.41 21.81 2.64
N PRO A 196 -7.74 21.59 1.49
CA PRO A 196 -7.14 22.67 0.71
C PRO A 196 -8.23 23.56 0.07
N ARG A 197 -7.82 24.71 -0.48
CA ARG A 197 -8.67 25.49 -1.40
C ARG A 197 -8.89 24.68 -2.67
N ASP A 198 -10.09 24.70 -3.24
CA ASP A 198 -10.43 24.05 -4.50
C ASP A 198 -11.21 25.00 -5.43
N GLU A 199 -11.42 24.57 -6.67
CA GLU A 199 -12.22 25.29 -7.68
C GLU A 199 -13.71 24.90 -7.56
N TYR A 200 -14.59 25.90 -7.51
CA TYR A 200 -16.02 25.71 -7.65
C TYR A 200 -16.44 25.68 -9.12
N ARG A 201 -17.23 24.68 -9.53
CA ARG A 201 -17.68 24.54 -10.93
C ARG A 201 -19.17 24.22 -11.02
N ARG A 202 -19.90 24.94 -11.88
CA ARG A 202 -21.31 24.66 -12.21
C ARG A 202 -21.65 25.00 -13.65
N CYS A 203 -22.44 24.15 -14.29
CA CYS A 203 -23.07 24.47 -15.56
C CYS A 203 -24.26 25.42 -15.36
N LEU A 204 -25.05 25.22 -14.29
CA LEU A 204 -26.14 26.12 -13.91
C LEU A 204 -25.79 26.85 -12.62
N LEU A 205 -25.38 28.13 -12.73
CA LEU A 205 -25.04 28.97 -11.59
C LEU A 205 -26.29 29.30 -10.76
N PRO A 206 -26.37 28.92 -9.47
CA PRO A 206 -27.52 29.28 -8.64
C PRO A 206 -27.61 30.79 -8.41
N ASP A 207 -28.82 31.36 -8.51
CA ASP A 207 -29.08 32.79 -8.31
C ASP A 207 -28.48 33.36 -7.00
N ALA A 208 -28.51 32.56 -5.93
CA ALA A 208 -27.95 32.95 -4.64
C ALA A 208 -26.42 33.15 -4.69
N VAL A 209 -25.71 32.34 -5.49
CA VAL A 209 -24.26 32.48 -5.71
C VAL A 209 -23.97 33.68 -6.60
N ALA A 210 -24.79 33.93 -7.63
CA ALA A 210 -24.66 35.13 -8.44
C ALA A 210 -24.85 36.42 -7.59
N ALA A 211 -25.90 36.47 -6.77
CA ALA A 211 -26.13 37.58 -5.85
C ALA A 211 -25.00 37.75 -4.82
N PHE A 212 -24.41 36.64 -4.36
CA PHE A 212 -23.25 36.66 -3.48
C PHE A 212 -22.03 37.32 -4.16
N LEU A 213 -21.77 36.96 -5.42
CA LEU A 213 -20.64 37.52 -6.20
C LEU A 213 -20.85 38.99 -6.58
N ASP A 214 -22.09 39.45 -6.67
CA ASP A 214 -22.39 40.89 -6.82
C ASP A 214 -22.00 41.68 -5.55
N GLU A 215 -22.15 41.08 -4.37
CA GLU A 215 -21.85 41.71 -3.07
C GLU A 215 -20.34 41.62 -2.74
N TYR A 216 -19.75 40.42 -2.88
CA TYR A 216 -18.39 40.12 -2.42
C TYR A 216 -17.44 39.78 -3.56
N ASP A 217 -16.26 40.42 -3.55
CA ASP A 217 -15.16 40.13 -4.47
C ASP A 217 -14.05 39.28 -3.81
N TYR A 218 -14.07 39.18 -2.48
CA TYR A 218 -12.99 38.61 -1.67
C TYR A 218 -13.52 37.70 -0.56
N LEU A 219 -12.77 36.65 -0.26
CA LEU A 219 -13.01 35.77 0.90
C LEU A 219 -11.80 35.81 1.84
N GLU A 220 -12.05 35.78 3.14
CA GLU A 220 -11.03 35.51 4.14
C GLU A 220 -11.05 34.03 4.54
N ASP A 221 -9.89 33.38 4.47
CA ASP A 221 -9.70 32.03 5.01
C ASP A 221 -8.52 31.97 6.01
N GLN A 222 -7.88 30.82 6.19
CA GLN A 222 -6.72 30.70 7.08
C GLN A 222 -5.41 31.25 6.51
N LEU A 223 -5.35 31.52 5.21
CA LEU A 223 -4.17 32.07 4.54
C LEU A 223 -4.27 33.60 4.33
N GLY A 224 -5.39 34.21 4.71
CA GLY A 224 -5.62 35.66 4.61
C GLY A 224 -6.80 35.99 3.72
N VAL A 225 -6.84 37.23 3.22
CA VAL A 225 -7.87 37.71 2.30
C VAL A 225 -7.42 37.51 0.86
N SER A 226 -8.17 36.71 0.10
CA SER A 226 -7.88 36.40 -1.30
C SER A 226 -9.05 36.82 -2.19
N ARG A 227 -8.73 37.24 -3.42
CA ARG A 227 -9.73 37.61 -4.43
C ARG A 227 -10.37 36.37 -5.03
N ILE A 228 -11.68 36.41 -5.23
CA ILE A 228 -12.40 35.42 -6.04
C ILE A 228 -12.13 35.70 -7.52
N ARG A 229 -11.54 34.75 -8.23
CA ARG A 229 -11.42 34.76 -9.69
C ARG A 229 -12.52 33.91 -10.28
N THR A 230 -13.29 34.47 -11.22
CA THR A 230 -14.34 33.75 -11.94
C THR A 230 -14.04 33.67 -13.42
N ALA A 231 -14.50 32.60 -14.07
CA ALA A 231 -14.43 32.41 -15.51
C ALA A 231 -15.62 31.58 -16.01
N VAL A 232 -15.80 31.52 -17.32
CA VAL A 232 -16.73 30.60 -17.98
C VAL A 232 -15.94 29.78 -18.99
N GLU A 233 -15.90 28.47 -18.78
CA GLU A 233 -15.38 27.54 -19.76
C GLU A 233 -16.46 27.18 -20.77
N ASN A 234 -16.04 26.92 -22.02
CA ASN A 234 -16.95 26.65 -23.15
C ASN A 234 -18.06 27.71 -23.22
N GLU A 235 -17.71 29.00 -23.21
CA GLU A 235 -18.70 30.09 -23.24
C GLU A 235 -19.52 30.07 -24.54
N ASP A 236 -18.86 29.84 -25.67
CA ASP A 236 -19.49 29.89 -27.00
C ASP A 236 -19.88 28.48 -27.53
N PRO A 237 -21.02 28.37 -28.25
CA PRO A 237 -21.43 27.15 -28.94
C PRO A 237 -20.52 26.79 -30.14
N PRO A 238 -20.57 25.55 -30.67
CA PRO A 238 -21.51 24.48 -30.30
C PRO A 238 -21.09 23.73 -29.05
N TYR A 239 -22.06 23.46 -28.18
CA TYR A 239 -21.87 22.63 -27.01
C TYR A 239 -22.07 21.16 -27.36
N ALA A 240 -21.43 20.28 -26.59
CA ALA A 240 -21.46 18.86 -26.90
C ALA A 240 -21.42 17.98 -25.66
N ILE A 241 -21.94 16.77 -25.80
CA ILE A 241 -21.67 15.67 -24.87
C ILE A 241 -21.15 14.51 -25.72
N THR A 242 -19.97 14.00 -25.36
CA THR A 242 -19.44 12.76 -25.91
C THR A 242 -19.54 11.66 -24.87
N ALA A 243 -19.70 10.42 -25.31
CA ALA A 243 -19.65 9.26 -24.44
C ALA A 243 -18.63 8.29 -25.00
N ARG A 244 -17.78 7.76 -24.12
CA ARG A 244 -16.84 6.71 -24.45
C ARG A 244 -17.10 5.52 -23.56
N GLU A 245 -17.09 4.33 -24.16
CA GLU A 245 -17.15 3.09 -23.42
C GLU A 245 -15.96 3.02 -22.46
N LEU A 246 -16.24 2.69 -21.20
CA LEU A 246 -15.20 2.43 -20.22
C LEU A 246 -14.63 1.05 -20.50
N THR A 247 -13.38 1.04 -20.96
CA THR A 247 -12.64 -0.21 -21.04
C THR A 247 -12.38 -0.74 -19.64
N GLU A 248 -12.18 -2.03 -19.54
CA GLU A 248 -11.81 -2.65 -18.27
C GLU A 248 -10.51 -2.07 -17.69
N ALA A 249 -9.56 -1.70 -18.54
CA ALA A 249 -8.36 -1.01 -18.10
C ALA A 249 -8.65 0.34 -17.43
N ALA A 250 -9.66 1.08 -17.91
CA ALA A 250 -10.09 2.32 -17.27
C ALA A 250 -10.75 2.07 -15.90
N MET A 251 -11.45 0.95 -15.74
CA MET A 251 -12.05 0.57 -14.46
C MET A 251 -11.00 0.25 -13.39
N TRP A 252 -9.85 -0.30 -13.79
CA TRP A 252 -8.80 -0.73 -12.88
C TRP A 252 -7.58 0.19 -12.82
N ASP A 253 -7.56 1.24 -13.65
CA ASP A 253 -6.39 2.10 -13.93
C ASP A 253 -5.15 1.31 -14.42
N ARG A 254 -5.36 0.06 -14.83
CA ARG A 254 -4.32 -0.88 -15.27
C ARG A 254 -4.89 -1.87 -16.26
N PRO A 255 -4.09 -2.36 -17.23
CA PRO A 255 -4.51 -3.46 -18.09
C PRO A 255 -4.91 -4.69 -17.26
N VAL A 256 -5.97 -5.36 -17.67
CA VAL A 256 -6.36 -6.67 -17.14
C VAL A 256 -6.15 -7.71 -18.23
N VAL A 257 -5.37 -8.75 -17.92
CA VAL A 257 -5.07 -9.86 -18.83
C VAL A 257 -5.95 -11.04 -18.46
N ASP A 258 -6.78 -11.47 -19.40
CA ASP A 258 -7.60 -12.67 -19.24
C ASP A 258 -6.75 -13.94 -19.24
N GLU A 259 -7.15 -14.91 -18.43
CA GLU A 259 -6.59 -16.28 -18.41
C GLU A 259 -6.45 -16.88 -19.81
N SER A 260 -7.40 -16.61 -20.71
CA SER A 260 -7.38 -17.11 -22.10
C SER A 260 -6.23 -16.58 -22.96
N ALA A 261 -5.58 -15.49 -22.54
CA ALA A 261 -4.41 -14.90 -23.19
C ALA A 261 -3.09 -15.36 -22.56
N LEU A 262 -3.14 -16.12 -21.46
CA LEU A 262 -1.96 -16.61 -20.74
C LEU A 262 -1.59 -18.03 -21.20
N ASP A 263 -0.31 -18.36 -21.13
CA ASP A 263 0.16 -19.74 -21.28
C ASP A 263 -0.35 -20.61 -20.13
N ALA A 264 -0.71 -21.86 -20.43
CA ALA A 264 -1.27 -22.79 -19.45
C ALA A 264 -0.33 -23.06 -18.25
N GLU A 265 0.98 -22.99 -18.47
CA GLU A 265 1.98 -23.10 -17.41
C GLU A 265 1.93 -21.90 -16.45
N LEU A 266 1.75 -20.69 -16.99
CA LEU A 266 1.64 -19.46 -16.21
C LEU A 266 0.31 -19.42 -15.44
N VAL A 267 -0.78 -19.87 -16.05
CA VAL A 267 -2.07 -20.05 -15.35
C VAL A 267 -1.90 -21.00 -14.17
N SER A 268 -1.32 -22.19 -14.40
CA SER A 268 -1.07 -23.18 -13.33
C SER A 268 -0.13 -22.64 -12.24
N PHE A 269 0.78 -21.73 -12.58
CA PHE A 269 1.64 -21.06 -11.62
C PHE A 269 0.86 -20.05 -10.76
N PHE A 270 0.00 -19.22 -11.36
CA PHE A 270 -0.85 -18.28 -10.63
C PHE A 270 -1.89 -18.99 -9.77
N GLU A 271 -2.52 -20.06 -10.26
CA GLU A 271 -3.43 -20.90 -9.46
C GLU A 271 -2.72 -21.48 -8.22
N ARG A 272 -1.50 -21.98 -8.38
CA ARG A 272 -0.68 -22.43 -7.23
C ARG A 272 -0.38 -21.29 -6.27
N ALA A 273 -0.08 -20.09 -6.79
CA ALA A 273 0.19 -18.94 -5.95
C ALA A 273 -1.05 -18.49 -5.16
N LEU A 274 -2.24 -18.54 -5.77
CA LEU A 274 -3.52 -18.24 -5.15
C LEU A 274 -3.94 -19.31 -4.14
N ALA A 275 -3.72 -20.58 -4.45
CA ALA A 275 -4.03 -21.71 -3.58
C ALA A 275 -3.01 -21.88 -2.43
N SER A 276 -1.85 -21.24 -2.52
CA SER A 276 -0.82 -21.30 -1.46
C SER A 276 -1.42 -20.82 -0.15
N GLU A 277 -1.36 -21.68 0.87
CA GLU A 277 -2.01 -21.43 2.15
C GLU A 277 -1.60 -20.06 2.71
N HIS A 278 -2.56 -19.14 2.66
CA HIS A 278 -2.45 -17.75 3.06
C HIS A 278 -1.61 -17.62 4.31
N ARG A 279 -0.61 -16.74 4.35
CA ARG A 279 0.16 -16.48 5.57
C ARG A 279 -0.64 -15.61 6.55
N ALA A 280 -1.91 -15.94 6.78
CA ALA A 280 -2.70 -15.36 7.83
C ALA A 280 -2.12 -15.84 9.18
N PRO A 281 -1.47 -14.97 9.96
CA PRO A 281 -1.82 -13.56 10.02
C PRO A 281 -0.66 -12.56 9.77
N ALA A 282 0.46 -13.04 9.23
CA ALA A 282 1.67 -12.27 8.92
C ALA A 282 1.51 -11.21 7.80
N LEU A 283 0.33 -11.10 7.20
CA LEU A 283 0.00 -10.06 6.24
C LEU A 283 -1.02 -9.13 6.88
N THR A 284 -0.81 -7.82 6.73
CA THR A 284 -1.67 -6.75 7.27
C THR A 284 -3.12 -6.85 6.78
N THR A 285 -3.36 -7.61 5.71
CA THR A 285 -4.66 -7.83 5.09
C THR A 285 -4.83 -9.34 4.83
N PRO A 286 -5.94 -9.96 5.31
CA PRO A 286 -6.13 -11.42 5.32
C PRO A 286 -6.43 -12.02 3.93
N ASP A 287 -6.62 -11.20 2.92
CA ASP A 287 -6.99 -11.49 1.53
C ASP A 287 -5.79 -11.72 0.59
N ARG A 288 -4.58 -11.86 1.15
CA ARG A 288 -3.34 -12.03 0.39
C ARG A 288 -2.75 -13.42 0.54
N SER A 289 -2.32 -14.03 -0.54
CA SER A 289 -1.54 -15.27 -0.55
C SER A 289 -0.05 -14.99 -0.77
N GLN A 290 0.80 -15.87 -0.25
CA GLN A 290 2.24 -15.86 -0.51
C GLN A 290 2.69 -17.26 -0.90
N TYR A 291 3.34 -17.37 -2.05
CA TYR A 291 3.89 -18.61 -2.57
C TYR A 291 5.40 -18.49 -2.73
N PHE A 292 6.11 -19.38 -2.05
CA PHE A 292 7.56 -19.46 -2.01
C PHE A 292 7.99 -20.52 -3.03
N THR A 293 8.85 -20.14 -3.98
CA THR A 293 9.20 -21.00 -5.10
C THR A 293 10.63 -20.78 -5.56
N ASP A 294 11.26 -21.86 -6.01
CA ASP A 294 12.58 -21.83 -6.63
C ASP A 294 12.54 -21.35 -8.08
N ASP A 295 11.38 -21.48 -8.72
CA ASP A 295 11.23 -21.34 -10.16
C ASP A 295 10.01 -20.49 -10.52
N VAL A 296 10.16 -19.68 -11.55
CA VAL A 296 9.13 -18.82 -12.14
C VAL A 296 9.13 -19.11 -13.64
N PRO A 297 7.98 -19.43 -14.26
CA PRO A 297 7.94 -19.73 -15.69
C PRO A 297 8.51 -18.59 -16.54
N ASP A 298 9.36 -18.90 -17.52
CA ASP A 298 9.98 -17.92 -18.44
C ASP A 298 8.93 -16.99 -19.09
N ALA A 299 7.75 -17.54 -19.39
CA ALA A 299 6.60 -16.81 -19.94
C ALA A 299 6.17 -15.61 -19.08
N HIS A 300 6.42 -15.65 -17.76
CA HIS A 300 6.13 -14.51 -16.88
C HIS A 300 7.03 -13.31 -17.19
N GLU A 301 8.35 -13.51 -17.40
CA GLU A 301 9.26 -12.40 -17.71
C GLU A 301 8.94 -11.81 -19.10
N GLU A 302 8.62 -12.67 -20.07
CA GLU A 302 8.21 -12.24 -21.41
C GLU A 302 6.93 -11.39 -21.35
N LEU A 303 5.90 -11.86 -20.66
CA LEU A 303 4.64 -11.12 -20.48
C LEU A 303 4.84 -9.81 -19.71
N ALA A 304 5.59 -9.85 -18.60
CA ALA A 304 5.85 -8.67 -17.79
C ALA A 304 6.59 -7.58 -18.57
N ALA A 305 7.44 -7.95 -19.54
CA ALA A 305 8.16 -7.01 -20.39
C ALA A 305 7.27 -6.28 -21.42
N GLU A 306 6.06 -6.77 -21.70
CA GLU A 306 5.11 -6.12 -22.61
C GLU A 306 4.46 -4.87 -22.01
N TYR A 307 4.41 -4.79 -20.68
CA TYR A 307 3.72 -3.73 -19.97
C TYR A 307 4.68 -2.78 -19.26
N GLN A 308 4.36 -1.48 -19.27
CA GLN A 308 5.14 -0.48 -18.52
C GLN A 308 4.91 -0.60 -17.01
N GLU A 309 3.70 -0.97 -16.61
CA GLU A 309 3.33 -1.30 -15.24
C GLU A 309 2.76 -2.73 -15.20
N PRO A 310 2.98 -3.50 -14.12
CA PRO A 310 2.44 -4.84 -14.01
C PRO A 310 0.90 -4.84 -14.15
N PRO A 311 0.35 -5.63 -15.10
CA PRO A 311 -1.09 -5.73 -15.28
C PRO A 311 -1.75 -6.49 -14.12
N TYR A 312 -3.07 -6.43 -14.08
CA TYR A 312 -3.86 -7.38 -13.30
C TYR A 312 -4.20 -8.61 -14.14
N TYR A 313 -4.49 -9.71 -13.48
CA TYR A 313 -4.78 -11.00 -14.11
C TYR A 313 -6.18 -11.46 -13.73
N ARG A 314 -7.01 -11.80 -14.71
CA ARG A 314 -8.29 -12.44 -14.45
C ARG A 314 -8.11 -13.95 -14.51
N ILE A 315 -8.30 -14.61 -13.38
CA ILE A 315 -8.22 -16.06 -13.21
C ILE A 315 -9.55 -16.52 -12.61
N ASP A 316 -10.20 -17.54 -13.19
CA ASP A 316 -11.53 -18.02 -12.77
C ASP A 316 -12.62 -16.93 -12.69
N GLY A 317 -12.47 -15.86 -13.49
CA GLY A 317 -13.41 -14.73 -13.52
C GLY A 317 -13.15 -13.66 -12.46
N THR A 318 -12.21 -13.87 -11.54
CA THR A 318 -11.81 -12.89 -10.51
C THR A 318 -10.52 -12.18 -10.92
N VAL A 319 -10.44 -10.87 -10.67
CA VAL A 319 -9.26 -10.04 -10.98
C VAL A 319 -8.31 -10.04 -9.80
N TYR A 320 -7.05 -10.39 -10.05
CA TYR A 320 -5.98 -10.46 -9.05
C TYR A 320 -4.80 -9.56 -9.43
N SER A 321 -4.16 -9.00 -8.42
CA SER A 321 -2.80 -8.47 -8.50
C SER A 321 -1.85 -9.59 -8.12
N VAL A 322 -0.96 -9.97 -9.04
CA VAL A 322 0.10 -10.95 -8.80
C VAL A 322 1.45 -10.25 -8.93
N PHE A 323 2.23 -10.28 -7.86
CA PHE A 323 3.57 -9.72 -7.80
C PHE A 323 4.59 -10.84 -7.57
N VAL A 324 5.58 -10.95 -8.46
CA VAL A 324 6.70 -11.87 -8.31
C VAL A 324 7.92 -11.07 -7.85
N GLY A 325 8.34 -11.28 -6.61
CA GLY A 325 9.57 -10.72 -6.06
C GLY A 325 10.73 -11.71 -6.18
N GLU A 326 11.85 -11.26 -6.72
CA GLU A 326 13.11 -12.00 -6.76
C GLU A 326 14.07 -11.47 -5.68
N SER A 327 14.66 -12.38 -4.90
CA SER A 327 15.62 -12.05 -3.86
C SER A 327 17.05 -12.19 -4.33
N ARG A 328 17.75 -11.06 -4.41
CA ARG A 328 19.18 -10.99 -4.78
C ARG A 328 20.07 -11.12 -3.54
N TYR A 329 20.13 -12.33 -3.00
CA TYR A 329 20.87 -12.63 -1.77
C TYR A 329 22.33 -12.21 -1.81
N ASP A 330 22.96 -12.20 -2.99
CA ASP A 330 24.33 -11.73 -3.24
C ASP A 330 24.54 -10.23 -3.01
N ARG A 331 23.46 -9.48 -2.73
CA ARG A 331 23.48 -8.02 -2.58
C ARG A 331 22.80 -7.53 -1.31
N LEU A 332 22.28 -8.45 -0.49
CA LEU A 332 21.57 -8.08 0.74
C LEU A 332 22.57 -7.99 1.89
N PRO A 333 22.66 -6.85 2.62
CA PRO A 333 23.58 -6.69 3.73
C PRO A 333 23.07 -7.37 5.01
N VAL A 334 22.70 -8.65 4.93
CA VAL A 334 22.13 -9.42 6.04
C VAL A 334 22.75 -10.81 6.10
N SER A 335 22.92 -11.30 7.32
CA SER A 335 23.22 -12.68 7.64
C SER A 335 22.06 -13.26 8.45
N VAL A 336 21.58 -14.43 8.04
CA VAL A 336 20.55 -15.19 8.75
C VAL A 336 21.10 -16.57 9.04
N SER A 337 20.96 -17.04 10.28
CA SER A 337 21.38 -18.38 10.67
C SER A 337 20.38 -19.02 11.63
N VAL A 338 20.37 -20.35 11.64
CA VAL A 338 19.53 -21.15 12.53
C VAL A 338 20.36 -22.23 13.21
N ALA A 339 20.03 -22.55 14.45
CA ALA A 339 20.62 -23.68 15.16
C ALA A 339 19.63 -24.28 16.16
N ALA A 340 19.61 -25.61 16.28
CA ALA A 340 18.91 -26.30 17.36
C ALA A 340 19.52 -25.90 18.73
N SER A 341 18.69 -25.79 19.76
CA SER A 341 19.13 -25.39 21.09
C SER A 341 19.78 -26.55 21.85
N GLU A 342 21.01 -26.35 22.31
CA GLU A 342 21.71 -27.33 23.14
C GLU A 342 20.95 -27.56 24.46
N GLY A 343 20.57 -28.81 24.75
CA GLY A 343 19.87 -29.18 25.99
C GLY A 343 18.37 -28.90 26.03
N ALA A 344 17.77 -28.42 24.93
CA ALA A 344 16.32 -28.25 24.81
C ALA A 344 15.79 -28.96 23.54
N PRO A 345 15.29 -30.21 23.65
CA PRO A 345 15.08 -31.13 22.52
C PRO A 345 14.14 -30.66 21.41
N ARG A 346 13.24 -29.71 21.69
CA ARG A 346 12.28 -29.18 20.72
C ARG A 346 12.42 -27.67 20.50
N ARG A 347 13.63 -27.13 20.68
CA ARG A 347 13.88 -25.69 20.50
C ARG A 347 14.97 -25.42 19.49
N PHE A 348 14.82 -24.31 18.80
CA PHE A 348 15.85 -23.77 17.90
C PHE A 348 15.85 -22.26 17.94
N THR A 349 16.97 -21.64 17.60
CA THR A 349 17.16 -20.19 17.60
C THR A 349 17.46 -19.71 16.19
N ILE A 350 16.76 -18.67 15.75
CA ILE A 350 17.08 -17.91 14.54
C ILE A 350 17.81 -16.65 14.95
N ARG A 351 18.90 -16.33 14.23
CA ARG A 351 19.70 -15.12 14.41
C ARG A 351 19.74 -14.32 13.13
N VAL A 352 19.60 -13.00 13.24
CA VAL A 352 19.65 -12.04 12.14
C VAL A 352 20.59 -10.91 12.52
N ALA A 353 21.58 -10.65 11.66
CA ALA A 353 22.54 -9.57 11.86
C ALA A 353 22.82 -8.82 10.56
N PRO A 354 23.12 -7.51 10.60
CA PRO A 354 23.66 -6.80 9.46
C PRO A 354 25.00 -7.40 9.03
N ALA A 355 25.15 -7.61 7.72
CA ALA A 355 26.37 -8.10 7.09
C ALA A 355 26.73 -7.18 5.91
N PRO A 356 27.21 -5.94 6.15
CA PRO A 356 27.51 -4.95 5.11
C PRO A 356 28.36 -5.49 3.96
N GLU A 357 29.26 -6.43 4.26
CA GLU A 357 30.14 -7.08 3.30
C GLU A 357 29.42 -7.89 2.21
N ASN A 358 28.14 -8.23 2.43
CA ASN A 358 27.31 -8.95 1.47
C ASN A 358 26.60 -8.01 0.46
N ALA A 359 26.65 -6.69 0.65
CA ALA A 359 26.01 -5.76 -0.26
C ALA A 359 26.92 -5.31 -1.42
N ASP A 360 26.28 -4.99 -2.54
CA ASP A 360 26.94 -4.28 -3.65
C ASP A 360 27.18 -2.81 -3.23
N GLY A 361 28.38 -2.51 -2.74
CA GLY A 361 28.82 -1.15 -2.40
C GLY A 361 29.08 -0.92 -0.92
N GLU A 362 29.27 0.33 -0.53
CA GLU A 362 29.50 0.72 0.87
C GLU A 362 28.15 0.84 1.59
N ALA A 363 27.53 -0.29 1.93
CA ALA A 363 26.32 -0.28 2.74
C ALA A 363 26.59 0.29 4.14
N GLU A 364 25.81 1.29 4.52
CA GLU A 364 25.89 1.95 5.82
C GLU A 364 24.54 1.86 6.54
N GLY A 365 24.62 1.70 7.87
CA GLY A 365 23.44 1.67 8.73
C GLY A 365 22.79 3.05 8.90
N PRO A 366 21.68 3.13 9.66
CA PRO A 366 21.04 2.02 10.36
C PRO A 366 20.39 1.01 9.40
N TYR A 367 20.49 -0.28 9.74
CA TYR A 367 19.83 -1.38 9.03
C TYR A 367 18.48 -1.60 9.67
N THR A 368 17.42 -1.22 8.96
CA THR A 368 16.06 -1.40 9.49
C THR A 368 15.48 -2.68 8.93
N PHE A 369 15.12 -3.60 9.83
CA PHE A 369 14.51 -4.87 9.54
C PHE A 369 13.02 -4.77 9.78
N THR A 370 12.25 -5.25 8.81
CA THR A 370 10.82 -5.54 8.98
C THR A 370 10.63 -7.03 8.87
N SER A 371 10.09 -7.66 9.90
CA SER A 371 9.89 -9.11 9.88
C SER A 371 8.42 -9.45 9.68
N ARG A 372 8.18 -10.44 8.81
CA ARG A 372 6.88 -11.11 8.69
C ARG A 372 7.12 -12.60 8.91
N GLY A 373 6.44 -13.18 9.90
CA GLY A 373 6.56 -14.57 10.34
C GLY A 373 8.01 -15.03 10.53
N ALA A 374 8.73 -14.26 11.33
CA ALA A 374 10.03 -14.50 11.94
C ALA A 374 10.24 -13.39 12.98
N LEU A 375 11.39 -13.31 13.64
CA LEU A 375 11.72 -12.39 14.74
C LEU A 375 11.03 -11.00 14.67
N PRO A 376 10.18 -10.60 15.63
CA PRO A 376 9.55 -11.32 16.75
C PRO A 376 8.19 -12.00 16.42
N SER A 377 7.73 -11.99 15.17
CA SER A 377 6.51 -12.69 14.75
C SER A 377 6.69 -14.22 14.77
N ALA A 378 5.61 -14.95 15.09
CA ALA A 378 5.58 -16.40 15.18
C ALA A 378 5.80 -17.09 13.81
N LEU A 379 6.42 -18.26 13.89
CA LEU A 379 6.56 -19.23 12.81
C LEU A 379 5.47 -20.31 12.91
N TRP A 380 5.20 -21.00 11.81
CA TRP A 380 4.10 -21.97 11.74
C TRP A 380 4.50 -23.16 10.87
N VAL A 381 3.95 -24.33 11.18
CA VAL A 381 4.02 -25.51 10.32
C VAL A 381 2.62 -25.98 9.95
N ILE A 382 2.49 -26.73 8.85
CA ILE A 382 1.21 -27.32 8.43
C ILE A 382 1.23 -28.81 8.78
N HIS A 383 0.25 -29.24 9.57
CA HIS A 383 0.04 -30.64 9.94
C HIS A 383 -1.44 -31.01 9.83
N GLY A 384 -1.74 -32.10 9.11
CA GLY A 384 -3.14 -32.54 8.94
C GLY A 384 -4.05 -31.54 8.20
N GLY A 385 -3.47 -30.57 7.48
CA GLY A 385 -4.21 -29.47 6.84
C GLY A 385 -4.54 -28.32 7.79
N GLU A 386 -4.04 -28.35 9.03
CA GLU A 386 -4.17 -27.29 10.02
C GLU A 386 -2.80 -26.68 10.30
N ARG A 387 -2.80 -25.42 10.76
CA ARG A 387 -1.58 -24.67 11.07
C ARG A 387 -1.29 -24.76 12.55
N GLU A 388 -0.06 -25.11 12.87
CA GLU A 388 0.44 -25.21 14.23
C GLU A 388 1.50 -24.12 14.45
N GLU A 389 1.26 -23.23 15.41
CA GLU A 389 2.19 -22.14 15.79
C GLU A 389 3.43 -22.72 16.48
N LEU A 390 4.60 -22.16 16.19
CA LEU A 390 5.83 -22.41 16.94
C LEU A 390 5.97 -21.34 18.02
N ASP A 391 5.96 -21.74 19.29
CA ASP A 391 5.95 -20.82 20.43
C ASP A 391 7.26 -20.03 20.50
N VAL A 392 7.19 -18.70 20.54
CA VAL A 392 8.35 -17.85 20.82
C VAL A 392 8.65 -17.90 22.32
N VAL A 393 9.78 -18.52 22.69
CA VAL A 393 10.21 -18.72 24.08
C VAL A 393 10.96 -17.50 24.61
N GLU A 394 11.83 -16.94 23.78
CA GLU A 394 12.77 -15.88 24.16
C GLU A 394 13.16 -15.07 22.93
N THR A 395 13.39 -13.77 23.12
CA THR A 395 13.85 -12.82 22.11
C THR A 395 15.01 -11.99 22.66
N GLU A 396 16.07 -11.81 21.89
CA GLU A 396 17.25 -10.99 22.21
C GLU A 396 17.44 -9.91 21.14
N GLY A 397 17.87 -8.71 21.54
CA GLY A 397 18.16 -7.60 20.62
C GLY A 397 16.94 -6.90 20.01
N ILE A 398 15.72 -7.21 20.48
CA ILE A 398 14.45 -6.64 20.01
C ILE A 398 13.96 -5.63 21.05
N GLU A 399 13.88 -4.35 20.69
CA GLU A 399 13.53 -3.25 21.59
C GLU A 399 12.08 -2.80 21.38
N GLY A 400 11.16 -3.31 22.20
CA GLY A 400 9.78 -2.84 22.19
C GLY A 400 8.81 -3.84 22.80
N PRO A 401 7.54 -3.47 23.00
CA PRO A 401 6.52 -4.47 23.30
C PRO A 401 6.44 -5.43 22.10
N PRO A 402 6.29 -6.75 22.34
CA PRO A 402 6.00 -7.68 21.25
C PRO A 402 4.76 -7.19 20.50
N PRO A 403 4.66 -7.47 19.19
CA PRO A 403 3.49 -7.05 18.42
C PRO A 403 2.21 -7.52 19.14
N SER A 404 1.19 -6.65 19.16
CA SER A 404 -0.08 -6.92 19.86
C SER A 404 -0.81 -8.17 19.35
N ARG A 405 -0.36 -8.70 18.22
CA ARG A 405 -0.72 -9.97 17.62
C ARG A 405 0.57 -10.76 17.41
N SER A 406 0.56 -12.08 17.61
CA SER A 406 1.73 -12.96 17.40
C SER A 406 2.30 -12.91 15.97
N ASP A 407 1.59 -12.26 15.06
CA ASP A 407 1.81 -12.19 13.63
C ASP A 407 2.18 -10.79 13.11
N GLY A 408 2.22 -9.78 13.99
CA GLY A 408 2.38 -8.40 13.59
C GLY A 408 3.75 -8.12 12.98
N GLU A 409 3.79 -7.20 12.01
CA GLU A 409 5.05 -6.66 11.50
C GLU A 409 5.77 -5.95 12.64
N ALA A 410 6.99 -6.38 12.92
CA ALA A 410 7.85 -5.70 13.86
C ALA A 410 9.01 -5.08 13.11
N LEU A 411 9.38 -3.90 13.57
CA LEU A 411 10.39 -3.04 12.98
C LEU A 411 11.48 -2.85 14.01
N GLU A 412 12.71 -3.18 13.61
CA GLU A 412 13.88 -3.06 14.45
C GLU A 412 15.02 -2.44 13.65
N SER A 413 15.76 -1.52 14.26
CA SER A 413 16.89 -0.84 13.62
C SER A 413 18.20 -1.24 14.30
N LEU A 414 19.08 -1.88 13.55
CA LEU A 414 20.39 -2.35 14.02
C LEU A 414 21.54 -1.51 13.46
N THR A 415 22.63 -1.42 14.23
CA THR A 415 23.92 -0.94 13.71
C THR A 415 24.81 -2.10 13.29
N ALA A 416 25.86 -1.82 12.52
CA ALA A 416 26.80 -2.86 12.11
C ALA A 416 27.49 -3.46 13.35
N GLY A 417 27.31 -4.77 13.55
CA GLY A 417 27.84 -5.51 14.71
C GLY A 417 26.79 -5.87 15.77
N ASP A 418 25.56 -5.36 15.65
CA ASP A 418 24.42 -5.81 16.46
C ASP A 418 23.76 -7.06 15.87
N GLU A 419 22.98 -7.77 16.68
CA GLU A 419 22.25 -8.99 16.29
C GLU A 419 20.88 -9.01 16.98
N MET A 420 19.88 -9.57 16.30
CA MET A 420 18.61 -10.01 16.89
C MET A 420 18.51 -11.53 16.85
N ALA A 421 17.91 -12.10 17.89
CA ALA A 421 17.61 -13.52 17.95
C ALA A 421 16.24 -13.81 18.54
N ALA A 422 15.63 -14.93 18.16
CA ALA A 422 14.56 -15.55 18.95
C ALA A 422 14.64 -17.05 18.89
N THR A 423 14.26 -17.63 20.03
CA THR A 423 14.19 -19.06 20.25
C THR A 423 12.74 -19.51 20.14
N TYR A 424 12.49 -20.45 19.26
CA TYR A 424 11.19 -21.06 19.01
C TYR A 424 11.13 -22.44 19.65
N SER A 425 9.95 -22.83 20.13
CA SER A 425 9.65 -24.18 20.59
C SER A 425 8.65 -24.85 19.66
N VAL A 426 8.97 -26.07 19.24
CA VAL A 426 8.03 -26.93 18.52
C VAL A 426 7.03 -27.53 19.52
N PRO A 427 5.71 -27.41 19.30
CA PRO A 427 4.70 -27.92 20.23
C PRO A 427 4.89 -29.42 20.54
N GLU A 428 4.68 -29.84 21.78
CA GLU A 428 4.74 -31.26 22.18
C GLU A 428 3.70 -32.11 21.45
N GLY A 429 2.57 -31.51 21.08
CA GLY A 429 1.50 -32.17 20.32
C GLY A 429 1.86 -32.50 18.86
N LEU A 430 2.89 -31.86 18.30
CA LEU A 430 3.35 -32.12 16.94
C LEU A 430 4.09 -33.47 16.90
N PRO A 431 3.63 -34.45 16.09
CA PRO A 431 4.24 -35.77 16.03
C PRO A 431 5.62 -35.74 15.35
N ALA A 432 6.39 -36.81 15.52
CA ALA A 432 7.64 -36.98 14.78
C ALA A 432 7.40 -36.96 13.26
N GLY A 433 8.28 -36.29 12.53
CA GLY A 433 8.14 -36.05 11.09
C GLY A 433 8.95 -34.84 10.60
N GLU A 434 8.86 -34.59 9.30
CA GLU A 434 9.47 -33.45 8.63
C GLU A 434 8.41 -32.37 8.37
N TYR A 435 8.74 -31.13 8.72
CA TYR A 435 7.87 -29.98 8.60
C TYR A 435 8.60 -28.83 7.92
N VAL A 436 7.85 -27.99 7.21
CA VAL A 436 8.38 -26.77 6.59
C VAL A 436 7.71 -25.57 7.22
N SER A 437 8.53 -24.65 7.69
CA SER A 437 8.11 -23.30 8.10
C SER A 437 8.72 -22.26 7.16
N ARG A 438 8.03 -21.14 6.95
CA ARG A 438 8.43 -20.11 5.98
C ARG A 438 8.49 -18.74 6.62
N GLY A 439 9.52 -18.00 6.21
CA GLY A 439 9.93 -16.72 6.76
C GLY A 439 10.16 -15.65 5.70
N LEU A 440 10.01 -14.37 6.05
CA LEU A 440 10.38 -13.25 5.19
C LEU A 440 10.84 -12.05 6.03
N PHE A 441 12.07 -11.62 5.81
CA PHE A 441 12.57 -10.34 6.32
C PHE A 441 12.61 -9.31 5.19
N GLY A 442 12.05 -8.12 5.41
CA GLY A 442 12.42 -6.91 4.70
C GLY A 442 13.62 -6.27 5.40
N VAL A 443 14.53 -5.72 4.61
CA VAL A 443 15.68 -4.96 5.12
C VAL A 443 15.83 -3.69 4.31
N SER A 444 16.08 -2.57 4.97
CA SER A 444 16.46 -1.31 4.34
C SER A 444 17.76 -0.76 4.91
N TRP A 445 18.60 -0.19 4.05
CA TRP A 445 19.91 0.35 4.40
C TRP A 445 20.22 1.60 3.56
N ASN A 446 21.33 2.27 3.86
CA ASN A 446 21.78 3.43 3.09
C ASN A 446 23.07 3.11 2.31
N VAL A 447 23.27 3.81 1.20
CA VAL A 447 24.52 3.81 0.45
C VAL A 447 24.96 5.27 0.23
N PRO A 448 26.18 5.67 0.63
CA PRO A 448 26.66 7.02 0.45
C PRO A 448 26.56 7.50 -1.00
N GLY A 449 26.03 8.71 -1.19
CA GLY A 449 25.90 9.32 -2.52
C GLY A 449 24.78 8.77 -3.40
N GLN A 450 23.95 7.84 -2.89
CA GLN A 450 22.73 7.37 -3.55
C GLN A 450 21.48 8.01 -2.93
N THR A 451 20.35 7.89 -3.63
CA THR A 451 19.04 8.32 -3.10
C THR A 451 18.77 7.56 -1.80
N PRO A 452 18.16 8.19 -0.77
CA PRO A 452 17.97 7.52 0.52
C PRO A 452 17.18 6.21 0.42
N GLY A 453 17.65 5.17 1.11
CA GLY A 453 16.90 3.93 1.39
C GLY A 453 16.94 2.85 0.30
N GLU A 454 18.07 2.15 0.18
CA GLU A 454 18.09 0.84 -0.48
C GLU A 454 17.26 -0.16 0.34
N HIS A 455 16.66 -1.13 -0.34
CA HIS A 455 15.78 -2.11 0.30
C HIS A 455 15.79 -3.45 -0.41
N GLY A 456 15.50 -4.50 0.33
CA GLY A 456 15.50 -5.87 -0.15
C GLY A 456 14.70 -6.81 0.74
N ALA A 457 14.50 -8.01 0.22
CA ALA A 457 13.72 -9.05 0.87
C ALA A 457 14.56 -10.34 1.01
N TYR A 458 14.56 -10.92 2.21
CA TYR A 458 15.18 -12.20 2.54
C TYR A 458 14.09 -13.21 2.92
N PRO A 459 13.46 -13.87 1.95
CA PRO A 459 12.61 -15.03 2.19
C PRO A 459 13.44 -16.25 2.56
N PHE A 460 12.87 -17.17 3.32
CA PHE A 460 13.53 -18.41 3.69
C PHE A 460 12.54 -19.52 4.03
N GLU A 461 13.02 -20.75 3.96
CA GLU A 461 12.37 -21.96 4.43
C GLU A 461 13.20 -22.56 5.58
N LEU A 462 12.51 -23.07 6.58
CA LEU A 462 13.07 -23.89 7.65
C LEU A 462 12.53 -25.30 7.48
N GLU A 463 13.43 -26.24 7.21
CA GLU A 463 13.15 -27.66 7.28
C GLU A 463 13.35 -28.09 8.72
N ILE A 464 12.30 -28.57 9.38
CA ILE A 464 12.28 -28.93 10.79
C ILE A 464 12.00 -30.42 10.88
N ALA A 465 12.97 -31.20 11.33
CA ALA A 465 12.81 -32.63 11.57
C ALA A 465 12.63 -32.87 13.08
N VAL A 466 11.51 -33.50 13.44
CA VAL A 466 11.19 -33.90 14.82
C VAL A 466 11.35 -35.42 14.91
N GLU A 467 12.25 -35.91 15.75
CA GLU A 467 12.55 -37.34 15.92
C GLU A 467 11.89 -37.98 17.16
#